data_AF-A0A401KEY2-F1
#
_entry.id   AF-A0A401KEY2-F1
#
_cell.length_a   1.000
_cell.length_b   1.000
_cell.length_c   1.000
_cell.angle_alpha   90.00
_cell.angle_beta   90.00
_cell.angle_gamma   90.00
#
_symmetry.space_group_name_H-M   'P 1'
#
loop_
_entity.id
_entity.type
_entity.pdbx_description
1 polymer ?
#
loop_
_entity_poly.entity_id
_entity_poly.type
_entity_poly.pdbx_seq_one_letter_code
_entity_poly.pdbx_strand_id
1 'polypeptide(L)'
;MADEQPPNPAELARREEEESARKAREAAEQAQLPYKWTQTIRDVEVTIPVASNIRGRDLDVVLTKTKIRVAIKGQEAFIDGEFPHPVIPDECSWTLESTSKPPGKEISIHLDKVNKVEWWAHVVTSAPKIDVTKITPENSSLSELDGETRAMVEKMMYDQRQKEMGGLTSDEQKKRDILKKFQEEHPEMDFSNAKIGLVWSGTPCDEEKPSCHRCQKLGFDCSYEPETKDSVSVFLASPPDSKAYCMSVDTVTKKINEILQLDSKSGPLPVVQALQHFHHGLTNPALGPGRAQSAMQAKIIQLGFNSPFLLHTIIAAATSHIRHMASDGRIYTLTETYHWQQAITQYSQEITTIGPKNTDSLISACLLLTIRSFALDEYDPLSSFVFSDDITSLSWLTLQGGLRHLIMATAQWKAGSMWWEVFMKSHAETADFFEDDRPGRVAIHPGLADLCGIDDTTTAKTSPYHAPARILTGLLSLERGVRSFALYTGFMGRLLPEFFAKLMQKDPPALILLSWWLGLMYGTEMYWVETRARSEITAITWYLGEGWEEFMRFPRECIEDYENACIPE
;
A
#
# COMPACT_ATOMS: atom_id res chain seq x y z
N MET A 1 24.14 36.12 19.63
CA MET A 1 24.76 35.74 18.35
C MET A 1 26.26 35.64 18.59
N ALA A 2 26.75 34.43 18.85
CA ALA A 2 28.19 34.16 18.91
C ALA A 2 28.63 33.73 17.50
N ASP A 3 29.76 34.30 17.09
CA ASP A 3 30.36 34.27 15.76
C ASP A 3 31.03 32.90 15.50
N GLU A 4 30.52 32.11 14.54
CA GLU A 4 31.18 30.90 14.06
C GLU A 4 32.04 31.25 12.84
N GLN A 5 33.35 31.43 13.08
CA GLN A 5 34.32 31.54 11.99
C GLN A 5 34.49 30.17 11.31
N PRO A 6 34.48 30.10 9.95
CA PRO A 6 34.67 28.85 9.24
C PRO A 6 36.09 28.28 9.43
N PRO A 7 36.25 26.94 9.43
CA PRO A 7 37.52 26.28 9.73
C PRO A 7 38.62 26.59 8.71
N ASN A 8 39.85 26.74 9.22
CA ASN A 8 41.06 27.05 8.45
C ASN A 8 41.36 25.94 7.41
N PRO A 9 41.55 26.26 6.11
CA PRO A 9 41.87 25.29 5.05
C PRO A 9 43.10 24.40 5.32
N ALA A 10 44.09 24.90 6.06
CA ALA A 10 45.28 24.12 6.41
C ALA A 10 45.01 23.01 7.45
N GLU A 11 43.99 23.19 8.29
CA GLU A 11 43.56 22.19 9.27
C GLU A 11 42.73 21.08 8.61
N LEU A 12 41.94 21.43 7.58
CA LEU A 12 41.17 20.48 6.79
C LEU A 12 42.08 19.53 6.01
N ALA A 13 43.11 20.05 5.33
CA ALA A 13 44.06 19.22 4.58
C ALA A 13 44.82 18.22 5.48
N ARG A 14 45.20 18.62 6.70
CA ARG A 14 45.83 17.72 7.67
C ARG A 14 44.90 16.60 8.14
N ARG A 15 43.62 16.91 8.37
CA ARG A 15 42.60 15.93 8.75
C ARG A 15 42.34 14.93 7.63
N GLU A 16 42.31 15.39 6.38
CA GLU A 16 42.15 14.54 5.19
C GLU A 16 43.35 13.58 5.00
N GLU A 17 44.58 14.05 5.22
CA GLU A 17 45.77 13.20 5.17
C GLU A 17 45.79 12.15 6.28
N GLU A 18 45.44 12.52 7.52
CA GLU A 18 45.33 11.60 8.66
C GLU A 18 44.24 10.54 8.43
N GLU A 19 43.11 10.93 7.82
CA GLU A 19 42.00 10.04 7.49
C GLU A 19 42.36 9.07 6.36
N SER A 20 43.03 9.55 5.31
CA SER A 20 43.53 8.72 4.21
C SER A 20 44.54 7.69 4.71
N ALA A 21 45.48 8.10 5.57
CA ALA A 21 46.46 7.20 6.17
C ALA A 21 45.80 6.14 7.08
N ARG A 22 44.76 6.49 7.83
CA ARG A 22 44.00 5.52 8.66
C ARG A 22 43.24 4.53 7.79
N LYS A 23 42.52 5.00 6.77
CA LYS A 23 41.77 4.15 5.83
C LYS A 23 42.70 3.19 5.09
N ALA A 24 43.91 3.62 4.75
CA ALA A 24 44.93 2.76 4.15
C ALA A 24 45.42 1.67 5.11
N ARG A 25 45.56 1.96 6.42
CA ARG A 25 45.90 0.94 7.43
C ARG A 25 44.78 -0.07 7.63
N GLU A 26 43.54 0.40 7.78
CA GLU A 26 42.36 -0.47 7.90
C GLU A 26 42.20 -1.37 6.66
N ALA A 27 42.37 -0.81 5.46
CA ALA A 27 42.35 -1.58 4.22
C ALA A 27 43.49 -2.62 4.15
N ALA A 28 44.68 -2.30 4.65
CA ALA A 28 45.80 -3.24 4.69
C ALA A 28 45.60 -4.38 5.70
N GLU A 29 44.94 -4.11 6.84
CA GLU A 29 44.56 -5.14 7.82
C GLU A 29 43.44 -6.04 7.29
N GLN A 30 42.41 -5.47 6.65
CA GLN A 30 41.33 -6.23 6.03
C GLN A 30 41.81 -7.05 4.81
N ALA A 31 42.82 -6.56 4.07
CA ALA A 31 43.40 -7.29 2.94
C ALA A 31 44.23 -8.52 3.34
N GLN A 32 44.60 -8.66 4.63
CA GLN A 32 45.28 -9.86 5.15
C GLN A 32 44.30 -11.00 5.46
N LEU A 33 42.99 -10.73 5.48
CA LEU A 33 41.99 -11.76 5.71
C LEU A 33 41.87 -12.68 4.49
N PRO A 34 41.60 -13.99 4.70
CA PRO A 34 41.38 -14.94 3.61
C PRO A 34 40.04 -14.73 2.89
N TYR A 35 39.24 -13.75 3.30
CA TYR A 35 37.93 -13.40 2.74
C TYR A 35 37.78 -11.88 2.63
N LYS A 36 36.91 -11.44 1.72
CA LYS A 36 36.45 -10.04 1.61
C LYS A 36 35.03 -9.95 2.12
N TRP A 37 34.65 -8.79 2.63
CA TRP A 37 33.28 -8.57 3.05
C TRP A 37 32.85 -7.13 2.85
N THR A 38 31.55 -6.96 2.61
CA THR A 38 30.85 -5.69 2.51
C THR A 38 29.57 -5.79 3.30
N GLN A 39 28.98 -4.65 3.65
CA GLN A 39 27.72 -4.65 4.38
C GLN A 39 26.85 -3.46 3.96
N THR A 40 25.55 -3.65 4.06
CA THR A 40 24.58 -2.56 4.14
C THR A 40 24.09 -2.43 5.58
N ILE A 41 23.15 -1.53 5.83
CA ILE A 41 22.49 -1.46 7.14
C ILE A 41 21.65 -2.72 7.43
N ARG A 42 21.26 -3.49 6.40
CA ARG A 42 20.36 -4.64 6.51
C ARG A 42 21.08 -5.99 6.45
N ASP A 43 22.15 -6.09 5.67
CA ASP A 43 22.81 -7.35 5.36
C ASP A 43 24.35 -7.25 5.37
N VAL A 44 25.00 -8.41 5.34
CA VAL A 44 26.45 -8.59 5.19
C VAL A 44 26.71 -9.58 4.07
N GLU A 45 27.62 -9.23 3.16
CA GLU A 45 28.07 -10.10 2.08
C GLU A 45 29.54 -10.48 2.30
N VAL A 46 29.86 -11.77 2.21
CA VAL A 46 31.22 -12.31 2.39
C VAL A 46 31.61 -13.09 1.14
N THR A 47 32.77 -12.76 0.56
CA THR A 47 33.30 -13.38 -0.65
C THR A 47 34.65 -14.04 -0.40
N ILE A 48 34.80 -15.32 -0.75
CA ILE A 48 36.02 -16.11 -0.53
C ILE A 48 36.51 -16.71 -1.85
N PRO A 49 37.70 -16.32 -2.38
CA PRO A 49 38.24 -16.89 -3.60
C PRO A 49 38.75 -18.32 -3.36
N VAL A 50 38.36 -19.27 -4.21
CA VAL A 50 38.77 -20.68 -4.15
C VAL A 50 39.23 -21.21 -5.51
N ALA A 51 40.00 -22.31 -5.49
CA ALA A 51 40.50 -22.93 -6.70
C ALA A 51 39.37 -23.52 -7.57
N SER A 52 39.55 -23.49 -8.89
CA SER A 52 38.51 -23.87 -9.88
C SER A 52 38.07 -25.34 -9.81
N ASN A 53 38.89 -26.21 -9.23
CA ASN A 53 38.62 -27.64 -9.07
C ASN A 53 37.67 -27.97 -7.90
N ILE A 54 37.35 -27.02 -7.02
CA ILE A 54 36.47 -27.23 -5.86
C ILE A 54 35.00 -27.29 -6.31
N ARG A 55 34.23 -28.22 -5.74
CA ARG A 55 32.77 -28.34 -5.92
C ARG A 55 32.06 -28.14 -4.58
N GLY A 56 30.78 -27.78 -4.61
CA GLY A 56 30.01 -27.54 -3.38
C GLY A 56 30.01 -28.70 -2.37
N ARG A 57 30.12 -29.96 -2.85
CA ARG A 57 30.22 -31.14 -1.99
C ARG A 57 31.52 -31.23 -1.17
N ASP A 58 32.57 -30.54 -1.62
CA ASP A 58 33.88 -30.49 -1.00
C ASP A 58 33.95 -29.36 0.06
N LEU A 59 32.91 -28.53 0.17
CA LEU A 59 32.78 -27.44 1.14
C LEU A 59 32.04 -27.90 2.40
N ASP A 60 32.41 -27.30 3.53
CA ASP A 60 31.77 -27.38 4.84
C ASP A 60 31.36 -25.97 5.24
N VAL A 61 30.09 -25.62 4.98
CA VAL A 61 29.51 -24.30 5.26
C VAL A 61 28.42 -24.47 6.32
N VAL A 62 28.68 -23.94 7.52
CA VAL A 62 27.75 -23.96 8.64
C VAL A 62 27.40 -22.53 9.02
N LEU A 63 26.14 -22.18 8.81
CA LEU A 63 25.55 -20.89 9.20
C LEU A 63 24.51 -21.16 10.28
N THR A 64 24.71 -20.58 11.46
CA THR A 64 23.72 -20.58 12.55
C THR A 64 23.38 -19.14 12.91
N LYS A 65 22.41 -18.95 13.81
CA LYS A 65 22.00 -17.61 14.27
C LYS A 65 23.16 -16.78 14.81
N THR A 66 24.19 -17.40 15.38
CA THR A 66 25.28 -16.71 16.08
C THR A 66 26.68 -17.11 15.60
N LYS A 67 26.80 -18.06 14.67
CA LYS A 67 28.09 -18.59 14.25
C LYS A 67 28.18 -18.82 12.75
N ILE A 68 29.35 -18.54 12.18
CA ILE A 68 29.74 -18.89 10.82
C ILE A 68 30.95 -19.81 10.83
N ARG A 69 30.94 -20.82 9.96
CA ARG A 69 32.11 -21.63 9.62
C ARG A 69 32.10 -21.95 8.13
N VAL A 70 33.20 -21.66 7.46
CA VAL A 70 33.39 -21.95 6.03
C VAL A 70 34.77 -22.58 5.84
N ALA A 71 34.79 -23.84 5.43
CA ALA A 71 36.02 -24.60 5.20
C ALA A 71 35.90 -25.50 3.97
N ILE A 72 37.05 -25.91 3.43
CA ILE A 72 37.12 -27.09 2.55
C ILE A 72 37.29 -28.31 3.44
N LYS A 73 36.55 -29.40 3.17
CA LYS A 73 36.60 -30.63 3.96
C LYS A 73 38.04 -31.15 4.04
N GLY A 74 38.59 -31.22 5.26
CA GLY A 74 39.96 -31.67 5.51
C GLY A 74 41.04 -30.58 5.43
N GLN A 75 40.67 -29.32 5.25
CA GLN A 75 41.57 -28.16 5.31
C GLN A 75 41.19 -27.22 6.47
N GLU A 76 42.06 -26.25 6.74
CA GLU A 76 41.79 -25.18 7.70
C GLU A 76 40.63 -24.28 7.21
N ALA A 77 39.84 -23.76 8.16
CA ALA A 77 38.68 -22.94 7.84
C ALA A 77 39.10 -21.53 7.37
N PHE A 78 38.45 -21.01 6.33
CA PHE A 78 38.65 -19.63 5.88
C PHE A 78 38.06 -18.63 6.87
N ILE A 79 36.92 -18.98 7.48
CA ILE A 79 36.28 -18.22 8.54
C ILE A 79 35.65 -19.21 9.53
N ASP A 80 35.95 -19.07 10.82
CA ASP A 80 35.32 -19.81 11.92
C ASP A 80 35.23 -18.86 13.12
N GLY A 81 34.02 -18.48 13.50
CA GLY A 81 33.82 -17.53 14.59
C GLY A 81 32.37 -17.18 14.85
N GLU A 82 32.15 -16.50 15.96
CA GLU A 82 30.83 -15.99 16.36
C GLU A 82 30.58 -14.62 15.74
N PHE A 83 29.35 -14.39 15.28
CA PHE A 83 28.90 -13.09 14.81
C PHE A 83 28.83 -12.10 15.98
N PRO A 84 29.08 -10.80 15.76
CA PRO A 84 28.86 -9.78 16.79
C PRO A 84 27.38 -9.65 17.18
N HIS A 85 26.47 -9.88 16.23
CA HIS A 85 25.02 -9.79 16.40
C HIS A 85 24.32 -10.95 15.67
N PRO A 86 23.11 -11.35 16.08
CA PRO A 86 22.43 -12.48 15.47
C PRO A 86 21.98 -12.20 14.03
N VAL A 87 22.06 -13.23 13.18
CA VAL A 87 21.53 -13.26 11.80
C VAL A 87 20.24 -14.09 11.72
N ILE A 88 19.46 -13.94 10.64
CA ILE A 88 18.28 -14.76 10.36
C ILE A 88 18.70 -15.95 9.49
N PRO A 89 18.90 -17.17 10.05
CA PRO A 89 19.52 -18.28 9.31
C PRO A 89 18.74 -18.72 8.07
N ASP A 90 17.40 -18.61 8.12
CA ASP A 90 16.51 -19.00 7.02
C ASP A 90 16.57 -18.01 5.84
N GLU A 91 17.04 -16.78 6.06
CA GLU A 91 17.26 -15.76 5.03
C GLU A 91 18.75 -15.68 4.59
N CYS A 92 19.63 -16.40 5.27
CA CYS A 92 21.04 -16.49 4.87
C CYS A 92 21.21 -17.51 3.74
N SER A 93 22.05 -17.21 2.76
CA SER A 93 22.35 -18.13 1.66
C SER A 93 23.83 -18.14 1.32
N TRP A 94 24.29 -19.22 0.69
CA TRP A 94 25.64 -19.30 0.13
C TRP A 94 25.61 -19.89 -1.26
N THR A 95 26.46 -19.38 -2.14
CA THR A 95 26.61 -19.82 -3.53
C THR A 95 28.09 -20.05 -3.85
N LEU A 96 28.35 -20.88 -4.86
CA LEU A 96 29.69 -21.09 -5.41
C LEU A 96 29.66 -20.64 -6.87
N GLU A 97 30.20 -19.46 -7.14
CA GLU A 97 30.14 -18.80 -8.43
C GLU A 97 31.46 -18.98 -9.20
N SER A 98 31.39 -19.00 -10.53
CA SER A 98 32.59 -19.10 -11.38
C SER A 98 32.97 -17.71 -11.88
N THR A 99 34.05 -17.16 -11.33
CA THR A 99 34.51 -15.82 -11.66
C THR A 99 35.41 -15.86 -12.90
N SER A 100 35.12 -14.99 -13.87
CA SER A 100 35.86 -14.92 -15.14
C SER A 100 37.15 -14.09 -15.04
N LYS A 101 37.28 -13.22 -14.02
CA LYS A 101 38.48 -12.40 -13.75
C LYS A 101 38.66 -12.16 -12.25
N PRO A 102 39.71 -12.72 -11.60
CA PRO A 102 40.65 -13.73 -12.09
C PRO A 102 39.95 -15.09 -12.34
N PRO A 103 40.50 -15.96 -13.21
CA PRO A 103 39.92 -17.27 -13.48
C PRO A 103 39.93 -18.13 -12.21
N GLY A 104 38.74 -18.44 -11.68
CA GLY A 104 38.60 -19.18 -10.43
C GLY A 104 37.14 -19.45 -10.09
N LYS A 105 36.90 -19.81 -8.83
CA LYS A 105 35.56 -19.80 -8.25
C LYS A 105 35.57 -18.94 -7.00
N GLU A 106 34.44 -18.40 -6.62
CA GLU A 106 34.27 -17.66 -5.37
C GLU A 106 33.06 -18.19 -4.62
N ILE A 107 33.22 -18.32 -3.29
CA ILE A 107 32.11 -18.60 -2.39
C ILE A 107 31.53 -17.25 -2.02
N SER A 108 30.28 -16.98 -2.39
CA SER A 108 29.54 -15.81 -1.93
C SER A 108 28.57 -16.23 -0.82
N ILE A 109 28.55 -15.50 0.29
CA ILE A 109 27.72 -15.76 1.45
C ILE A 109 26.94 -14.49 1.78
N HIS A 110 25.62 -14.58 1.73
CA HIS A 110 24.70 -13.53 2.11
C HIS A 110 24.17 -13.80 3.52
N LEU A 111 24.32 -12.82 4.41
CA LEU A 111 23.88 -12.87 5.80
C LEU A 111 22.86 -11.74 6.07
N ASP A 112 21.64 -12.10 6.42
CA ASP A 112 20.60 -11.12 6.80
C ASP A 112 20.62 -10.85 8.32
N LYS A 113 20.73 -9.57 8.71
CA LYS A 113 20.83 -9.15 10.11
C LYS A 113 19.45 -9.20 10.76
N VAL A 114 19.36 -9.74 11.98
CA VAL A 114 18.13 -9.60 12.80
C VAL A 114 17.86 -8.12 13.11
N ASN A 115 18.93 -7.33 13.35
CA ASN A 115 18.85 -5.90 13.60
C ASN A 115 19.21 -5.11 12.33
N LYS A 116 18.18 -4.71 11.56
CA LYS A 116 18.33 -4.04 10.25
C LYS A 116 18.68 -2.53 10.35
N VAL A 117 19.19 -2.09 11.49
CA VAL A 117 19.63 -0.69 11.77
C VAL A 117 21.04 -0.60 12.38
N GLU A 118 21.85 -1.67 12.29
CA GLU A 118 23.15 -1.76 12.97
C GLU A 118 24.31 -2.08 12.02
N TRP A 119 25.36 -1.26 12.07
CA TRP A 119 26.61 -1.47 11.33
C TRP A 119 27.55 -2.36 12.13
N TRP A 120 28.09 -3.40 11.48
CA TRP A 120 28.98 -4.35 12.13
C TRP A 120 30.43 -3.87 12.01
N ALA A 121 31.18 -3.89 13.10
CA ALA A 121 32.61 -3.55 13.03
C ALA A 121 33.44 -4.69 12.42
N HIS A 122 32.91 -5.90 12.36
CA HIS A 122 33.59 -7.09 11.84
C HIS A 122 32.56 -8.18 11.55
N VAL A 123 32.89 -9.14 10.68
CA VAL A 123 32.01 -10.30 10.41
C VAL A 123 32.03 -11.27 11.60
N VAL A 124 33.20 -11.57 12.15
CA VAL A 124 33.39 -12.43 13.32
C VAL A 124 34.16 -11.70 14.40
N THR A 125 33.83 -11.97 15.66
CA THR A 125 34.43 -11.27 16.82
C THR A 125 35.94 -11.43 16.96
N SER A 126 36.52 -12.43 16.28
CA SER A 126 37.95 -12.70 16.18
C SER A 126 38.67 -11.88 15.10
N ALA A 127 37.95 -11.19 14.20
CA ALA A 127 38.52 -10.42 13.10
C ALA A 127 38.80 -8.95 13.47
N PRO A 128 39.73 -8.26 12.76
CA PRO A 128 40.01 -6.84 12.99
C PRO A 128 38.77 -5.96 12.82
N LYS A 129 38.59 -5.02 13.74
CA LYS A 129 37.43 -4.10 13.77
C LYS A 129 37.61 -2.95 12.78
N ILE A 130 36.56 -2.60 12.06
CA ILE A 130 36.40 -1.39 11.26
C ILE A 130 35.64 -0.36 12.10
N ASP A 131 36.03 0.91 11.99
CA ASP A 131 35.32 2.01 12.62
C ASP A 131 34.01 2.32 11.86
N VAL A 132 32.88 1.89 12.44
CA VAL A 132 31.54 2.03 11.86
C VAL A 132 30.97 3.45 11.97
N THR A 133 31.57 4.33 12.79
CA THR A 133 31.05 5.69 13.03
C THR A 133 31.17 6.61 11.82
N LYS A 134 32.01 6.23 10.84
CA LYS A 134 32.27 6.99 9.61
C LYS A 134 31.70 6.35 8.35
N ILE A 135 30.92 5.28 8.48
CA ILE A 135 30.23 4.69 7.33
C ILE A 135 29.09 5.63 6.93
N THR A 136 29.21 6.28 5.78
CA THR A 136 28.15 7.10 5.20
C THR A 136 27.00 6.20 4.75
N PRO A 137 25.79 6.29 5.35
CA PRO A 137 24.62 5.60 4.83
C PRO A 137 24.26 6.16 3.45
N GLU A 138 23.74 5.32 2.56
CA GLU A 138 23.34 5.72 1.21
C GLU A 138 22.28 6.84 1.18
N ASN A 139 21.52 7.04 2.28
CA ASN A 139 20.45 8.05 2.41
C ASN A 139 20.74 9.05 3.54
N SER A 140 21.80 9.85 3.41
CA SER A 140 22.34 10.69 4.50
C SER A 140 21.76 12.12 4.59
N SER A 141 20.46 12.32 4.37
CA SER A 141 19.80 13.58 4.76
C SER A 141 18.46 13.39 5.48
N LEU A 142 18.38 13.87 6.73
CA LEU A 142 17.19 13.86 7.59
C LEU A 142 16.03 14.70 7.03
N SER A 143 16.29 15.55 6.03
CA SER A 143 15.32 16.33 5.28
C SER A 143 14.60 15.54 4.19
N GLU A 144 15.13 14.38 3.80
CA GLU A 144 14.55 13.49 2.78
C GLU A 144 13.76 12.32 3.39
N LEU A 145 13.65 12.28 4.72
CA LEU A 145 12.83 11.31 5.44
C LEU A 145 11.40 11.83 5.59
N ASP A 146 10.42 10.97 5.31
CA ASP A 146 9.00 11.24 5.52
C ASP A 146 8.67 11.41 7.03
N GLY A 147 7.59 12.13 7.32
CA GLY A 147 7.26 12.58 8.68
C GLY A 147 7.10 11.44 9.70
N GLU A 148 6.72 10.25 9.26
CA GLU A 148 6.61 9.04 10.09
C GLU A 148 7.99 8.50 10.50
N THR A 149 8.94 8.42 9.56
CA THR A 149 10.32 8.00 9.83
C THR A 149 11.06 9.02 10.69
N ARG A 150 10.80 10.32 10.50
CA ARG A 150 11.35 11.39 11.35
C ARG A 150 10.88 11.28 12.80
N ALA A 151 9.58 11.07 13.04
CA ALA A 151 9.03 10.89 14.38
C ALA A 151 9.60 9.63 15.06
N MET A 152 9.84 8.57 14.29
CA MET A 152 10.47 7.34 14.77
C MET A 152 11.94 7.55 15.17
N VAL A 153 12.70 8.31 14.37
CA VAL A 153 14.10 8.66 14.66
C VAL A 153 14.21 9.61 15.85
N GLU A 154 13.32 10.60 15.98
CA GLU A 154 13.25 11.50 17.14
C GLU A 154 12.90 10.73 18.43
N LYS A 155 11.93 9.80 18.36
CA LYS A 155 11.61 8.87 19.46
C LYS A 155 12.80 8.00 19.84
N MET A 156 13.55 7.51 18.85
CA MET A 156 14.73 6.67 19.07
C MET A 156 15.87 7.46 19.74
N MET A 157 16.12 8.71 19.33
CA MET A 157 17.11 9.60 19.98
C MET A 157 16.70 10.02 21.39
N TYR A 158 15.39 10.06 21.69
CA TYR A 158 14.88 10.28 23.05
C TYR A 158 15.08 9.03 23.93
N ASP A 159 14.72 7.85 23.43
CA ASP A 159 14.84 6.57 24.15
C ASP A 159 16.31 6.20 24.43
N GLN A 160 17.23 6.55 23.54
CA GLN A 160 18.67 6.32 23.73
C GLN A 160 19.26 7.24 24.81
N ARG A 161 18.86 8.52 24.86
CA ARG A 161 19.20 9.45 25.94
C ARG A 161 18.62 9.04 27.29
N GLN A 162 17.39 8.50 27.31
CA GLN A 162 16.78 7.98 28.54
C GLN A 162 17.50 6.73 29.06
N LYS A 163 17.89 5.80 28.16
CA LYS A 163 18.66 4.60 28.54
C LYS A 163 20.04 4.91 29.11
N GLU A 164 20.75 5.89 28.55
CA GLU A 164 22.06 6.33 29.08
C GLU A 164 21.96 6.97 30.47
N MET A 165 20.82 7.59 30.77
CA MET A 165 20.51 8.19 32.07
C MET A 165 19.87 7.20 33.07
N GLY A 166 19.75 5.92 32.71
CA GLY A 166 19.09 4.89 33.53
C GLY A 166 17.57 5.07 33.67
N GLY A 167 16.95 5.88 32.81
CA GLY A 167 15.52 6.13 32.73
C GLY A 167 14.76 5.11 31.88
N LEU A 168 13.44 5.10 31.99
CA LEU A 168 12.53 4.21 31.25
C LEU A 168 12.31 4.74 29.82
N THR A 169 12.15 3.84 28.86
CA THR A 169 11.85 4.21 27.47
C THR A 169 10.44 4.78 27.31
N SER A 170 10.16 5.51 26.22
CA SER A 170 8.85 6.08 25.92
C SER A 170 7.71 5.05 25.94
N ASP A 171 7.96 3.81 25.50
CA ASP A 171 6.95 2.75 25.50
C ASP A 171 6.79 2.07 26.86
N GLU A 172 7.85 1.99 27.68
CA GLU A 172 7.77 1.51 29.06
C GLU A 172 7.05 2.52 29.97
N GLN A 173 7.25 3.81 29.72
CA GLN A 173 6.54 4.89 30.39
C GLN A 173 5.03 4.82 30.06
N LYS A 174 4.67 4.71 28.77
CA LYS A 174 3.28 4.51 28.33
C LYS A 174 2.66 3.25 28.91
N LYS A 175 3.38 2.12 28.92
CA LYS A 175 2.91 0.86 29.52
C LYS A 175 2.68 1.01 31.03
N ARG A 176 3.56 1.71 31.75
CA ARG A 176 3.37 2.01 33.17
C ARG A 176 2.18 2.93 33.43
N ASP A 177 2.00 3.97 32.62
CA ASP A 177 0.88 4.91 32.79
C ASP A 177 -0.47 4.24 32.49
N ILE A 178 -0.53 3.39 31.47
CA ILE A 178 -1.71 2.58 31.15
C ILE A 178 -1.99 1.56 32.26
N LEU A 179 -0.96 0.86 32.75
CA LEU A 179 -1.11 -0.12 33.83
C LEU A 179 -1.54 0.54 35.15
N LYS A 180 -1.01 1.74 35.45
CA LYS A 180 -1.37 2.52 36.64
C LYS A 180 -2.80 3.02 36.56
N LYS A 181 -3.21 3.56 35.41
CA LYS A 181 -4.59 3.99 35.17
C LYS A 181 -5.57 2.81 35.27
N PHE A 182 -5.18 1.65 34.77
CA PHE A 182 -5.95 0.41 34.87
C PHE A 182 -6.06 -0.14 36.31
N GLN A 183 -5.02 0.02 37.14
CA GLN A 183 -5.04 -0.34 38.56
C GLN A 183 -5.86 0.63 39.42
N GLU A 184 -5.86 1.92 39.07
CA GLU A 184 -6.69 2.95 39.71
C GLU A 184 -8.18 2.75 39.40
N GLU A 185 -8.51 2.31 38.19
CA GLU A 185 -9.89 2.04 37.73
C GLU A 185 -10.42 0.67 38.22
N HIS A 186 -9.56 -0.25 38.67
CA HIS A 186 -9.96 -1.59 39.14
C HIS A 186 -9.22 -2.04 40.42
N PRO A 187 -9.57 -1.48 41.60
CA PRO A 187 -8.90 -1.77 42.88
C PRO A 187 -9.06 -3.20 43.39
N GLU A 188 -9.99 -3.98 42.83
CA GLU A 188 -10.34 -5.34 43.30
C GLU A 188 -9.54 -6.47 42.62
N MET A 189 -8.67 -6.19 41.64
CA MET A 189 -7.90 -7.22 40.94
C MET A 189 -6.45 -7.33 41.44
N ASP A 190 -6.11 -8.48 42.04
CA ASP A 190 -4.77 -8.87 42.50
C ASP A 190 -3.97 -9.54 41.36
N PHE A 191 -2.84 -8.94 40.97
CA PHE A 191 -1.97 -9.41 39.88
C PHE A 191 -0.71 -10.16 40.34
N SER A 192 -0.68 -10.66 41.57
CA SER A 192 0.50 -11.31 42.14
C SER A 192 0.87 -12.68 41.53
N ASN A 193 0.06 -13.27 40.62
CA ASN A 193 0.24 -14.67 40.17
C ASN A 193 0.14 -14.98 38.66
N ALA A 194 0.34 -14.02 37.74
CA ALA A 194 0.30 -14.31 36.31
C ALA A 194 1.61 -14.96 35.78
N LYS A 195 1.55 -16.22 35.31
CA LYS A 195 2.65 -16.89 34.57
C LYS A 195 2.38 -16.89 33.06
N ILE A 196 3.35 -16.40 32.30
CA ILE A 196 3.37 -16.38 30.82
C ILE A 196 3.99 -17.70 30.33
N GLY A 197 3.23 -18.49 29.56
CA GLY A 197 3.66 -19.78 29.01
C GLY A 197 3.90 -19.73 27.49
N LEU A 198 5.05 -20.30 27.08
CA LEU A 198 5.55 -20.43 25.70
C LEU A 198 4.81 -21.52 24.90
N VAL A 199 4.62 -21.30 23.59
CA VAL A 199 4.02 -22.25 22.63
C VAL A 199 5.12 -23.07 21.95
N TRP A 200 4.87 -24.37 21.76
CA TRP A 200 5.76 -25.33 21.08
C TRP A 200 5.50 -25.40 19.57
N SER A 201 6.59 -25.49 18.79
CA SER A 201 6.64 -25.68 17.33
C SER A 201 6.27 -27.12 16.91
N GLY A 202 5.51 -27.25 15.82
CA GLY A 202 5.02 -28.51 15.27
C GLY A 202 6.08 -29.36 14.55
N THR A 203 5.90 -30.67 14.61
CA THR A 203 6.62 -31.71 13.82
C THR A 203 5.67 -32.31 12.78
N PRO A 204 6.18 -32.76 11.61
CA PRO A 204 5.37 -33.26 10.48
C PRO A 204 4.49 -34.47 10.81
N CYS A 205 3.35 -34.58 10.13
CA CYS A 205 2.43 -35.72 10.16
C CYS A 205 2.96 -36.86 9.27
N ASP A 206 2.76 -38.10 9.68
CA ASP A 206 3.19 -39.33 8.98
C ASP A 206 2.19 -39.82 7.92
N GLU A 207 1.01 -39.19 7.82
CA GLU A 207 -0.03 -39.39 6.78
C GLU A 207 -0.53 -40.85 6.58
N GLU A 208 -0.25 -41.76 7.53
CA GLU A 208 -0.77 -43.13 7.49
C GLU A 208 -2.31 -43.15 7.56
N LYS A 209 -2.93 -43.97 6.69
CA LYS A 209 -4.39 -44.15 6.60
C LYS A 209 -4.77 -45.52 7.18
N PRO A 210 -5.87 -45.62 7.97
CA PRO A 210 -6.96 -44.65 8.13
C PRO A 210 -6.76 -43.60 9.25
N SER A 211 -5.73 -43.71 10.08
CA SER A 211 -5.40 -42.74 11.12
C SER A 211 -3.89 -42.66 11.29
N CYS A 212 -3.33 -41.44 11.32
CA CYS A 212 -1.90 -41.28 11.52
C CYS A 212 -1.51 -41.68 12.95
N HIS A 213 -0.27 -42.12 13.13
CA HIS A 213 0.17 -42.72 14.40
C HIS A 213 0.05 -41.74 15.58
N ARG A 214 0.10 -40.44 15.29
CA ARG A 214 -0.07 -39.36 16.26
C ARG A 214 -1.52 -39.14 16.67
N CYS A 215 -2.45 -39.07 15.72
CA CYS A 215 -3.90 -38.97 16.02
C CYS A 215 -4.38 -40.17 16.82
N GLN A 216 -3.90 -41.38 16.48
CA GLN A 216 -4.18 -42.60 17.22
C GLN A 216 -3.67 -42.54 18.66
N LYS A 217 -2.46 -42.02 18.89
CA LYS A 217 -1.84 -41.94 20.23
C LYS A 217 -2.49 -40.86 21.10
N LEU A 218 -3.02 -39.81 20.50
CA LEU A 218 -3.69 -38.70 21.18
C LEU A 218 -5.21 -38.90 21.34
N GLY A 219 -5.77 -39.97 20.75
CA GLY A 219 -7.20 -40.28 20.85
C GLY A 219 -8.09 -39.32 20.05
N PHE A 220 -7.57 -38.69 19.00
CA PHE A 220 -8.33 -37.82 18.11
C PHE A 220 -8.74 -38.54 16.82
N ASP A 221 -9.92 -38.21 16.30
CA ASP A 221 -10.38 -38.70 15.00
C ASP A 221 -9.53 -38.11 13.86
N CYS A 222 -8.96 -38.98 13.05
CA CYS A 222 -8.11 -38.61 11.92
C CYS A 222 -8.98 -38.50 10.66
N SER A 223 -9.26 -37.26 10.24
CA SER A 223 -10.06 -36.97 9.04
C SER A 223 -9.14 -36.63 7.87
N TYR A 224 -9.32 -37.36 6.76
CA TYR A 224 -8.73 -37.06 5.46
C TYR A 224 -9.87 -36.74 4.48
N GLU A 225 -10.57 -35.63 4.69
CA GLU A 225 -11.56 -35.20 3.70
C GLU A 225 -10.86 -34.64 2.46
N PRO A 226 -11.26 -35.07 1.24
CA PRO A 226 -10.83 -34.41 0.02
C PRO A 226 -11.39 -32.98 0.02
N GLU A 227 -10.61 -32.01 -0.46
CA GLU A 227 -11.04 -30.63 -0.68
C GLU A 227 -12.35 -30.61 -1.50
N THR A 228 -13.48 -30.50 -0.82
CA THR A 228 -14.80 -30.59 -1.42
C THR A 228 -15.37 -29.19 -1.52
N LYS A 229 -15.39 -28.67 -2.76
CA LYS A 229 -15.91 -27.35 -3.15
C LYS A 229 -15.15 -26.18 -2.50
N ASP A 230 -14.80 -25.19 -3.31
CA ASP A 230 -14.13 -23.97 -2.83
C ASP A 230 -14.93 -23.38 -1.64
N SER A 231 -14.37 -23.45 -0.43
CA SER A 231 -15.05 -23.06 0.82
C SER A 231 -15.56 -21.62 0.77
N VAL A 232 -14.89 -20.79 -0.03
CA VAL A 232 -15.29 -19.41 -0.34
C VAL A 232 -16.59 -19.39 -1.16
N SER A 233 -16.71 -20.25 -2.18
CA SER A 233 -17.92 -20.34 -3.00
C SER A 233 -19.15 -20.78 -2.18
N VAL A 234 -18.96 -21.71 -1.24
CA VAL A 234 -20.04 -22.16 -0.33
C VAL A 234 -20.43 -21.04 0.63
N PHE A 235 -19.47 -20.30 1.18
CA PHE A 235 -19.70 -19.14 2.03
C PHE A 235 -20.50 -18.03 1.33
N LEU A 236 -20.15 -17.70 0.08
CA LEU A 236 -20.81 -16.65 -0.69
C LEU A 236 -22.24 -17.03 -1.11
N ALA A 237 -22.49 -18.31 -1.39
CA ALA A 237 -23.77 -18.80 -1.91
C ALA A 237 -24.78 -19.26 -0.84
N SER A 238 -24.33 -19.52 0.40
CA SER A 238 -25.19 -20.12 1.44
C SER A 238 -25.90 -19.06 2.30
N PRO A 239 -27.16 -19.29 2.70
CA PRO A 239 -27.86 -18.44 3.66
C PRO A 239 -27.13 -18.38 5.02
N PRO A 240 -27.12 -17.22 5.71
CA PRO A 240 -26.40 -17.02 6.96
C PRO A 240 -26.81 -17.94 8.12
N ASP A 241 -28.02 -18.47 8.07
CA ASP A 241 -28.61 -19.35 9.08
C ASP A 241 -28.34 -20.84 8.83
N SER A 242 -27.68 -21.19 7.72
CA SER A 242 -27.42 -22.59 7.37
C SER A 242 -26.19 -23.17 8.10
N LYS A 243 -26.25 -24.45 8.49
CA LYS A 243 -25.12 -25.17 9.10
C LYS A 243 -23.88 -25.19 8.19
N ALA A 244 -24.09 -25.30 6.88
CA ALA A 244 -23.04 -25.25 5.88
C ALA A 244 -22.33 -23.89 5.87
N TYR A 245 -23.07 -22.80 6.05
CA TYR A 245 -22.51 -21.45 6.17
C TYR A 245 -21.64 -21.31 7.42
N CYS A 246 -22.10 -21.74 8.60
CA CYS A 246 -21.30 -21.64 9.83
C CYS A 246 -19.95 -22.37 9.71
N MET A 247 -19.96 -23.59 9.16
CA MET A 247 -18.72 -24.35 8.89
C MET A 247 -17.81 -23.65 7.87
N SER A 248 -18.41 -23.02 6.86
CA SER A 248 -17.66 -22.26 5.86
C SER A 248 -17.07 -20.99 6.44
N VAL A 249 -17.77 -20.30 7.35
CA VAL A 249 -17.31 -19.09 8.05
C VAL A 249 -16.03 -19.38 8.83
N ASP A 250 -15.99 -20.45 9.64
CA ASP A 250 -14.80 -20.78 10.43
C ASP A 250 -13.59 -21.07 9.53
N THR A 251 -13.82 -21.81 8.45
CA THR A 251 -12.79 -22.15 7.46
C THR A 251 -12.28 -20.91 6.73
N VAL A 252 -13.19 -20.02 6.30
CA VAL A 252 -12.87 -18.75 5.64
C VAL A 252 -12.12 -17.82 6.58
N THR A 253 -12.55 -17.71 7.84
CA THR A 253 -11.89 -16.90 8.88
C THR A 253 -10.44 -17.35 9.08
N LYS A 254 -10.23 -18.66 9.20
CA LYS A 254 -8.88 -19.22 9.34
C LYS A 254 -7.99 -18.89 8.15
N LYS A 255 -8.48 -19.09 6.92
CA LYS A 255 -7.75 -18.74 5.68
C LYS A 255 -7.41 -17.24 5.62
N ILE A 256 -8.34 -16.37 5.99
CA ILE A 256 -8.10 -14.92 6.02
C ILE A 256 -6.99 -14.57 7.00
N ASN A 257 -7.03 -15.12 8.21
CA ASN A 257 -5.99 -14.85 9.22
C ASN A 257 -4.61 -15.33 8.76
N GLU A 258 -4.55 -16.47 8.05
CA GLU A 258 -3.31 -16.98 7.44
C GLU A 258 -2.79 -16.06 6.33
N ILE A 259 -3.65 -15.65 5.39
CA ILE A 259 -3.27 -14.78 4.26
C ILE A 259 -2.83 -13.40 4.74
N LEU A 260 -3.56 -12.84 5.70
CA LEU A 260 -3.31 -11.50 6.24
C LEU A 260 -2.31 -11.48 7.40
N GLN A 261 -1.78 -12.65 7.81
CA GLN A 261 -0.85 -12.80 8.92
C GLN A 261 -1.36 -12.18 10.24
N LEU A 262 -2.65 -12.36 10.55
CA LEU A 262 -3.30 -11.81 11.75
C LEU A 262 -3.17 -12.77 12.94
N ASP A 263 -2.91 -12.22 14.14
CA ASP A 263 -2.84 -12.99 15.39
C ASP A 263 -4.21 -13.58 15.79
N SER A 264 -4.24 -14.86 16.13
CA SER A 264 -5.46 -15.60 16.52
C SER A 264 -6.13 -15.17 17.84
N LYS A 265 -5.60 -14.13 18.51
CA LYS A 265 -6.10 -13.59 19.78
C LYS A 265 -7.07 -12.43 19.64
N SER A 266 -7.17 -11.81 18.47
CA SER A 266 -8.31 -10.95 18.15
C SER A 266 -9.52 -11.84 17.94
N GLY A 267 -10.64 -11.59 18.63
CA GLY A 267 -11.91 -12.32 18.44
C GLY A 267 -12.37 -12.31 16.97
N PRO A 268 -13.50 -12.97 16.63
CA PRO A 268 -13.95 -13.07 15.24
C PRO A 268 -13.98 -11.67 14.60
N LEU A 269 -13.04 -11.43 13.68
CA LEU A 269 -12.81 -10.10 13.15
C LEU A 269 -14.06 -9.61 12.41
N PRO A 270 -14.34 -8.28 12.41
CA PRO A 270 -15.33 -7.65 11.51
C PRO A 270 -15.09 -7.94 10.01
N VAL A 271 -13.99 -8.60 9.67
CA VAL A 271 -13.55 -8.96 8.32
C VAL A 271 -14.50 -9.91 7.61
N VAL A 272 -15.05 -10.93 8.29
CA VAL A 272 -16.01 -11.86 7.66
C VAL A 272 -17.30 -11.12 7.29
N GLN A 273 -17.77 -10.29 8.22
CA GLN A 273 -18.91 -9.40 7.99
C GLN A 273 -18.63 -8.45 6.83
N ALA A 274 -17.42 -7.90 6.73
CA ALA A 274 -17.01 -7.05 5.62
C ALA A 274 -17.04 -7.79 4.28
N LEU A 275 -16.57 -9.04 4.19
CA LEU A 275 -16.64 -9.82 2.95
C LEU A 275 -18.08 -10.11 2.51
N GLN A 276 -18.96 -10.43 3.45
CA GLN A 276 -20.38 -10.62 3.17
C GLN A 276 -21.04 -9.33 2.73
N HIS A 277 -20.74 -8.24 3.43
CA HIS A 277 -21.21 -6.92 3.06
C HIS A 277 -20.73 -6.54 1.68
N PHE A 278 -19.47 -6.84 1.32
CA PHE A 278 -18.97 -6.60 -0.04
C PHE A 278 -19.75 -7.38 -1.10
N HIS A 279 -20.13 -8.62 -0.82
CA HIS A 279 -20.83 -9.48 -1.79
C HIS A 279 -22.33 -9.17 -1.93
N HIS A 280 -23.01 -8.89 -0.80
CA HIS A 280 -24.47 -8.78 -0.73
C HIS A 280 -24.97 -7.39 -0.36
N GLY A 281 -24.23 -6.66 0.47
CA GLY A 281 -24.63 -5.36 1.01
C GLY A 281 -24.18 -4.16 0.16
N LEU A 282 -23.09 -4.32 -0.59
CA LEU A 282 -22.55 -3.28 -1.46
C LEU A 282 -23.22 -3.35 -2.83
N THR A 283 -24.50 -2.99 -2.90
CA THR A 283 -25.27 -2.88 -4.16
C THR A 283 -24.91 -1.59 -4.89
N ASN A 284 -23.63 -1.40 -5.19
CA ASN A 284 -23.12 -0.20 -5.86
C ASN A 284 -23.05 -0.40 -7.40
N PRO A 285 -23.78 0.37 -8.21
CA PRO A 285 -23.73 0.28 -9.68
C PRO A 285 -22.36 0.56 -10.34
N ALA A 286 -21.32 0.95 -9.57
CA ALA A 286 -19.94 1.07 -10.06
C ALA A 286 -19.36 -0.24 -10.64
N LEU A 287 -19.92 -1.40 -10.29
CA LEU A 287 -19.52 -2.71 -10.80
C LEU A 287 -20.49 -3.28 -11.86
N GLY A 288 -21.45 -2.48 -12.33
CA GLY A 288 -22.42 -2.82 -13.38
C GLY A 288 -23.81 -3.22 -12.88
N PRO A 289 -24.75 -3.60 -13.78
CA PRO A 289 -26.11 -3.98 -13.41
C PRO A 289 -26.16 -5.24 -12.53
N GLY A 290 -27.14 -5.30 -11.60
CA GLY A 290 -27.13 -6.18 -10.42
C GLY A 290 -26.72 -7.65 -10.61
N ARG A 291 -27.13 -8.35 -11.69
CA ARG A 291 -26.72 -9.77 -11.90
C ARG A 291 -25.26 -9.93 -12.33
N ALA A 292 -24.73 -8.99 -13.11
CA ALA A 292 -23.31 -8.99 -13.50
C ALA A 292 -22.42 -8.57 -12.32
N GLN A 293 -22.92 -7.68 -11.47
CA GLN A 293 -22.24 -7.20 -10.28
C GLN A 293 -21.97 -8.29 -9.25
N SER A 294 -22.97 -9.08 -8.83
CA SER A 294 -22.75 -10.11 -7.81
C SER A 294 -21.74 -11.17 -8.26
N ALA A 295 -21.77 -11.53 -9.55
CA ALA A 295 -20.78 -12.44 -10.14
C ALA A 295 -19.37 -11.81 -10.17
N MET A 296 -19.28 -10.51 -10.44
CA MET A 296 -18.01 -9.77 -10.39
C MET A 296 -17.46 -9.68 -8.97
N GLN A 297 -18.30 -9.33 -7.97
CA GLN A 297 -17.90 -9.27 -6.58
C GLN A 297 -17.41 -10.63 -6.06
N ALA A 298 -18.09 -11.72 -6.44
CA ALA A 298 -17.63 -13.06 -6.11
C ALA A 298 -16.24 -13.36 -6.70
N LYS A 299 -16.01 -13.02 -7.97
CA LYS A 299 -14.68 -13.17 -8.61
C LYS A 299 -13.61 -12.31 -7.94
N ILE A 300 -13.92 -11.06 -7.59
CA ILE A 300 -12.99 -10.15 -6.89
C ILE A 300 -12.62 -10.73 -5.52
N ILE A 301 -13.59 -11.27 -4.77
CA ILE A 301 -13.32 -11.95 -3.50
C ILE A 301 -12.38 -13.14 -3.71
N GLN A 302 -12.64 -13.99 -4.71
CA GLN A 302 -11.78 -15.12 -5.04
C GLN A 302 -10.35 -14.69 -5.41
N LEU A 303 -10.19 -13.59 -6.16
CA LEU A 303 -8.88 -12.99 -6.42
C LEU A 303 -8.20 -12.52 -5.12
N GLY A 304 -8.96 -11.91 -4.21
CA GLY A 304 -8.46 -11.45 -2.92
C GLY A 304 -7.80 -12.57 -2.10
N PHE A 305 -8.36 -13.78 -2.10
CA PHE A 305 -7.73 -14.93 -1.42
C PHE A 305 -6.35 -15.32 -1.99
N ASN A 306 -6.02 -14.89 -3.21
CA ASN A 306 -4.72 -15.08 -3.84
C ASN A 306 -3.87 -13.79 -3.87
N SER A 307 -4.36 -12.69 -3.31
CA SER A 307 -3.75 -11.35 -3.42
C SER A 307 -4.01 -10.56 -2.13
N PRO A 308 -3.09 -10.61 -1.14
CA PRO A 308 -3.29 -9.98 0.17
C PRO A 308 -3.69 -8.51 0.10
N PHE A 309 -3.06 -7.73 -0.78
CA PHE A 309 -3.38 -6.30 -0.98
C PHE A 309 -4.83 -6.09 -1.42
N LEU A 310 -5.34 -6.94 -2.31
CA LEU A 310 -6.71 -6.87 -2.78
C LEU A 310 -7.67 -7.29 -1.67
N LEU A 311 -7.34 -8.33 -0.89
CA LEU A 311 -8.18 -8.75 0.23
C LEU A 311 -8.33 -7.63 1.27
N HIS A 312 -7.23 -6.97 1.64
CA HIS A 312 -7.28 -5.76 2.47
C HIS A 312 -8.14 -4.67 1.84
N THR A 313 -8.00 -4.42 0.55
CA THR A 313 -8.78 -3.41 -0.18
C THR A 313 -10.28 -3.68 -0.13
N ILE A 314 -10.70 -4.95 -0.33
CA ILE A 314 -12.10 -5.38 -0.27
C ILE A 314 -12.66 -5.14 1.14
N ILE A 315 -11.93 -5.58 2.16
CA ILE A 315 -12.35 -5.43 3.56
C ILE A 315 -12.47 -3.96 3.92
N ALA A 316 -11.49 -3.14 3.53
CA ALA A 316 -11.50 -1.71 3.81
C ALA A 316 -12.70 -1.02 3.16
N ALA A 317 -12.93 -1.25 1.86
CA ALA A 317 -14.06 -0.68 1.12
C ALA A 317 -15.43 -1.09 1.70
N ALA A 318 -15.59 -2.35 2.06
CA ALA A 318 -16.81 -2.81 2.71
C ALA A 318 -16.99 -2.20 4.10
N THR A 319 -15.91 -2.10 4.87
CA THR A 319 -15.93 -1.49 6.21
C THR A 319 -16.26 0.01 6.15
N SER A 320 -15.74 0.74 5.15
CA SER A 320 -16.09 2.14 4.88
C SER A 320 -17.60 2.31 4.66
N HIS A 321 -18.20 1.41 3.87
CA HIS A 321 -19.64 1.43 3.63
C HIS A 321 -20.45 1.06 4.88
N ILE A 322 -20.02 0.04 5.63
CA ILE A 322 -20.67 -0.31 6.91
C ILE A 322 -20.60 0.87 7.88
N ARG A 323 -19.44 1.55 7.97
CA ARG A 323 -19.27 2.75 8.80
C ARG A 323 -20.26 3.85 8.42
N HIS A 324 -20.44 4.10 7.12
CA HIS A 324 -21.38 5.10 6.61
C HIS A 324 -22.84 4.76 6.98
N MET A 325 -23.22 3.48 6.95
CA MET A 325 -24.58 3.04 7.31
C MET A 325 -24.83 2.93 8.82
N ALA A 326 -23.77 2.81 9.63
CA ALA A 326 -23.88 2.53 11.05
C ALA A 326 -24.28 3.79 11.85
N SER A 327 -25.10 3.60 12.90
CA SER A 327 -25.48 4.68 13.82
C SER A 327 -24.31 5.20 14.68
N ASP A 328 -23.34 4.34 15.01
CA ASP A 328 -22.04 4.74 15.58
C ASP A 328 -20.89 4.17 14.73
N GLY A 329 -20.44 4.94 13.75
CA GLY A 329 -19.37 4.54 12.84
C GLY A 329 -17.97 4.46 13.47
N ARG A 330 -17.76 4.97 14.69
CA ARG A 330 -16.43 5.03 15.32
C ARG A 330 -15.85 3.64 15.58
N ILE A 331 -16.71 2.66 15.82
CA ILE A 331 -16.30 1.27 16.07
C ILE A 331 -15.61 0.63 14.85
N TYR A 332 -15.86 1.13 13.65
CA TYR A 332 -15.28 0.62 12.40
C TYR A 332 -14.06 1.40 11.92
N THR A 333 -13.80 2.59 12.49
CA THR A 333 -12.76 3.52 12.00
C THR A 333 -11.36 2.92 12.08
N LEU A 334 -11.03 2.25 13.19
CA LEU A 334 -9.71 1.62 13.37
C LEU A 334 -9.49 0.48 12.36
N THR A 335 -10.49 -0.39 12.19
CA THR A 335 -10.43 -1.53 11.25
C THR A 335 -10.35 -1.05 9.81
N GLU A 336 -11.16 -0.06 9.43
CA GLU A 336 -11.10 0.58 8.11
C GLU A 336 -9.71 1.16 7.84
N THR A 337 -9.19 1.97 8.76
CA THR A 337 -7.89 2.65 8.61
C THR A 337 -6.76 1.64 8.47
N TYR A 338 -6.75 0.61 9.32
CA TYR A 338 -5.76 -0.46 9.27
C TYR A 338 -5.74 -1.15 7.90
N HIS A 339 -6.90 -1.57 7.39
CA HIS A 339 -6.97 -2.27 6.12
C HIS A 339 -6.69 -1.36 4.92
N TRP A 340 -7.06 -0.07 4.96
CA TRP A 340 -6.64 0.87 3.92
C TRP A 340 -5.13 1.07 3.91
N GLN A 341 -4.49 1.21 5.08
CA GLN A 341 -3.04 1.36 5.18
C GLN A 341 -2.32 0.15 4.60
N GLN A 342 -2.74 -1.07 4.97
CA GLN A 342 -2.18 -2.31 4.43
C GLN A 342 -2.42 -2.44 2.92
N ALA A 343 -3.64 -2.13 2.45
CA ALA A 343 -4.00 -2.15 1.04
C ALA A 343 -3.10 -1.21 0.22
N ILE A 344 -2.95 0.05 0.62
CA ILE A 344 -2.14 1.05 -0.09
C ILE A 344 -0.68 0.65 -0.09
N THR A 345 -0.14 0.23 1.06
CA THR A 345 1.26 -0.17 1.20
C THR A 345 1.60 -1.32 0.27
N GLN A 346 0.81 -2.40 0.31
CA GLN A 346 1.08 -3.59 -0.50
C GLN A 346 0.76 -3.35 -1.98
N TYR A 347 -0.29 -2.59 -2.30
CA TYR A 347 -0.60 -2.20 -3.69
C TYR A 347 0.53 -1.40 -4.33
N SER A 348 1.14 -0.46 -3.59
CA SER A 348 2.26 0.34 -4.08
C SER A 348 3.50 -0.49 -4.41
N GLN A 349 3.69 -1.63 -3.74
CA GLN A 349 4.76 -2.57 -4.03
C GLN A 349 4.42 -3.42 -5.26
N GLU A 350 3.20 -3.96 -5.33
CA GLU A 350 2.74 -4.82 -6.42
C GLU A 350 2.68 -4.10 -7.78
N ILE A 351 2.29 -2.82 -7.81
CA ILE A 351 2.19 -2.06 -9.07
C ILE A 351 3.55 -1.85 -9.75
N THR A 352 4.67 -2.04 -9.03
CA THR A 352 6.01 -1.98 -9.64
C THR A 352 6.30 -3.17 -10.56
N THR A 353 5.59 -4.29 -10.37
CA THR A 353 5.81 -5.55 -11.10
C THR A 353 4.51 -6.05 -11.72
N ILE A 354 4.02 -5.31 -12.73
CA ILE A 354 2.77 -5.63 -13.42
C ILE A 354 2.96 -6.86 -14.33
N GLY A 355 2.11 -7.86 -14.17
CA GLY A 355 2.11 -9.09 -14.96
C GLY A 355 0.71 -9.68 -15.19
N PRO A 356 0.61 -10.76 -15.99
CA PRO A 356 -0.68 -11.39 -16.31
C PRO A 356 -1.38 -11.98 -15.09
N LYS A 357 -0.64 -12.34 -14.03
CA LYS A 357 -1.18 -12.98 -12.83
C LYS A 357 -1.81 -12.00 -11.83
N ASN A 358 -1.30 -10.76 -11.77
CA ASN A 358 -1.78 -9.75 -10.84
C ASN A 358 -2.60 -8.63 -11.53
N THR A 359 -2.74 -8.65 -12.86
CA THR A 359 -3.51 -7.66 -13.64
C THR A 359 -4.93 -7.45 -13.09
N ASP A 360 -5.71 -8.52 -12.95
CA ASP A 360 -7.10 -8.39 -12.49
C ASP A 360 -7.15 -7.94 -11.02
N SER A 361 -6.21 -8.38 -10.18
CA SER A 361 -6.13 -7.95 -8.79
C SER A 361 -5.76 -6.47 -8.66
N LEU A 362 -4.80 -6.00 -9.45
CA LEU A 362 -4.37 -4.61 -9.50
C LEU A 362 -5.50 -3.70 -9.98
N ILE A 363 -6.19 -4.06 -11.07
CA ILE A 363 -7.32 -3.28 -11.57
C ILE A 363 -8.45 -3.22 -10.53
N SER A 364 -8.79 -4.36 -9.92
CA SER A 364 -9.84 -4.43 -8.89
C SER A 364 -9.50 -3.54 -7.68
N ALA A 365 -8.26 -3.62 -7.20
CA ALA A 365 -7.79 -2.80 -6.08
C ALA A 365 -7.77 -1.32 -6.46
N CYS A 366 -7.30 -0.98 -7.67
CA CYS A 366 -7.30 0.38 -8.18
C CYS A 366 -8.71 0.99 -8.17
N LEU A 367 -9.73 0.27 -8.68
CA LEU A 367 -11.11 0.74 -8.69
C LEU A 367 -11.67 1.00 -7.28
N LEU A 368 -11.32 0.16 -6.31
CA LEU A 368 -11.76 0.34 -4.91
C LEU A 368 -10.97 1.46 -4.19
N LEU A 369 -9.67 1.60 -4.47
CA LEU A 369 -8.85 2.72 -3.98
C LEU A 369 -9.33 4.05 -4.54
N THR A 370 -9.84 4.05 -5.77
CA THR A 370 -10.43 5.21 -6.44
C THR A 370 -11.64 5.73 -5.64
N ILE A 371 -12.48 4.84 -5.11
CA ILE A 371 -13.60 5.16 -4.22
C ILE A 371 -13.10 5.82 -2.94
N ARG A 372 -12.10 5.23 -2.26
CA ARG A 372 -11.55 5.81 -1.03
C ARG A 372 -10.89 7.17 -1.26
N SER A 373 -10.16 7.30 -2.36
CA SER A 373 -9.48 8.53 -2.74
C SER A 373 -10.46 9.67 -2.98
N PHE A 374 -11.64 9.40 -3.54
CA PHE A 374 -12.66 10.42 -3.81
C PHE A 374 -13.43 10.81 -2.55
N ALA A 375 -13.72 9.83 -1.68
CA ALA A 375 -14.50 10.02 -0.48
C ALA A 375 -13.97 11.16 0.40
N LEU A 376 -14.90 11.90 0.99
CA LEU A 376 -14.62 12.92 2.00
C LEU A 376 -15.39 12.54 3.27
N ASP A 377 -14.68 12.42 4.38
CA ASP A 377 -15.27 11.93 5.63
C ASP A 377 -16.20 12.98 6.28
N GLU A 378 -15.88 14.27 6.17
CA GLU A 378 -16.64 15.36 6.76
C GLU A 378 -16.85 16.50 5.75
N TYR A 379 -18.06 17.07 5.75
CA TYR A 379 -18.36 18.22 4.91
C TYR A 379 -17.60 19.46 5.39
N ASP A 380 -16.56 19.86 4.66
CA ASP A 380 -15.77 21.06 4.94
C ASP A 380 -15.30 21.75 3.64
N PRO A 381 -16.09 22.66 3.07
CA PRO A 381 -15.70 23.42 1.87
C PRO A 381 -14.42 24.26 2.06
N LEU A 382 -14.08 24.67 3.29
CA LEU A 382 -12.87 25.47 3.53
C LEU A 382 -11.58 24.65 3.42
N SER A 383 -11.68 23.32 3.55
CA SER A 383 -10.57 22.39 3.30
C SER A 383 -10.29 22.13 1.81
N SER A 384 -11.11 22.66 0.90
CA SER A 384 -10.97 22.44 -0.55
C SER A 384 -9.64 22.95 -1.09
N PHE A 385 -9.17 22.31 -2.17
CA PHE A 385 -7.97 22.69 -2.89
C PHE A 385 -7.98 24.14 -3.40
N VAL A 386 -9.15 24.74 -3.64
CA VAL A 386 -9.24 26.12 -4.12
C VAL A 386 -8.74 27.14 -3.09
N PHE A 387 -8.79 26.80 -1.80
CA PHE A 387 -8.30 27.63 -0.69
C PHE A 387 -6.92 27.19 -0.17
N SER A 388 -6.35 26.13 -0.75
CA SER A 388 -5.03 25.61 -0.38
C SER A 388 -3.98 26.01 -1.41
N ASP A 389 -2.73 26.16 -0.96
CA ASP A 389 -1.55 26.27 -1.83
C ASP A 389 -0.76 24.96 -1.88
N ASP A 390 -1.22 23.92 -1.18
CA ASP A 390 -0.61 22.60 -1.21
C ASP A 390 -0.92 21.86 -2.53
N ILE A 391 0.12 21.39 -3.20
CA ILE A 391 0.01 20.63 -4.45
C ILE A 391 -0.69 19.28 -4.26
N THR A 392 -0.71 18.74 -3.03
CA THR A 392 -1.36 17.47 -2.73
C THR A 392 -2.88 17.58 -2.53
N SER A 393 -3.42 18.80 -2.47
CA SER A 393 -4.85 19.04 -2.26
C SER A 393 -5.76 18.53 -3.40
N LEU A 394 -5.20 18.36 -4.62
CA LEU A 394 -5.87 17.71 -5.76
C LEU A 394 -5.54 16.21 -5.91
N SER A 395 -4.88 15.59 -4.91
CA SER A 395 -4.55 14.15 -4.92
C SER A 395 -5.77 13.28 -5.17
N TRP A 396 -6.92 13.63 -4.57
CA TRP A 396 -8.17 12.89 -4.71
C TRP A 396 -8.63 12.74 -6.17
N LEU A 397 -8.35 13.75 -7.01
CA LEU A 397 -8.69 13.78 -8.43
C LEU A 397 -7.56 13.25 -9.31
N THR A 398 -6.30 13.56 -8.98
CA THR A 398 -5.14 13.13 -9.79
C THR A 398 -4.87 11.63 -9.68
N LEU A 399 -5.12 11.01 -8.52
CA LEU A 399 -5.01 9.55 -8.32
C LEU A 399 -5.95 8.76 -9.24
N GLN A 400 -7.06 9.37 -9.65
CA GLN A 400 -8.02 8.79 -10.59
C GLN A 400 -7.39 8.53 -11.97
N GLY A 401 -6.39 9.32 -12.36
CA GLY A 401 -5.61 9.12 -13.58
C GLY A 401 -4.74 7.86 -13.57
N GLY A 402 -4.47 7.28 -12.38
CA GLY A 402 -3.70 6.04 -12.23
C GLY A 402 -4.36 4.85 -12.93
N LEU A 403 -5.70 4.79 -12.93
CA LEU A 403 -6.44 3.70 -13.57
C LEU A 403 -6.18 3.65 -15.08
N ARG A 404 -6.11 4.80 -15.77
CA ARG A 404 -5.77 4.84 -17.20
C ARG A 404 -4.39 4.25 -17.47
N HIS A 405 -3.39 4.66 -16.69
CA HIS A 405 -2.03 4.16 -16.85
C HIS A 405 -1.95 2.66 -16.61
N LEU A 406 -2.68 2.16 -15.62
CA LEU A 406 -2.78 0.73 -15.32
C LEU A 406 -3.47 -0.05 -16.47
N ILE A 407 -4.56 0.46 -17.02
CA ILE A 407 -5.24 -0.15 -18.19
C ILE A 407 -4.30 -0.18 -19.39
N MET A 408 -3.56 0.90 -19.64
CA MET A 408 -2.58 0.96 -20.74
C MET A 408 -1.43 -0.04 -20.54
N ALA A 409 -0.89 -0.15 -19.31
CA ALA A 409 0.18 -1.08 -18.99
C ALA A 409 -0.24 -2.55 -19.09
N THR A 410 -1.51 -2.84 -18.82
CA THR A 410 -2.08 -4.21 -18.85
C THR A 410 -2.72 -4.59 -20.18
N ALA A 411 -2.75 -3.67 -21.17
CA ALA A 411 -3.41 -3.85 -22.45
C ALA A 411 -2.97 -5.10 -23.24
N GLN A 412 -1.72 -5.56 -23.05
CA GLN A 412 -1.20 -6.77 -23.70
C GLN A 412 -1.87 -8.08 -23.21
N TRP A 413 -2.45 -8.09 -22.01
CA TRP A 413 -3.12 -9.26 -21.42
C TRP A 413 -4.65 -9.19 -21.49
N LYS A 414 -5.18 -8.24 -22.27
CA LYS A 414 -6.61 -7.95 -22.40
C LYS A 414 -7.51 -9.16 -22.66
N ALA A 415 -7.04 -10.14 -23.45
CA ALA A 415 -7.85 -11.28 -23.87
C ALA A 415 -8.14 -12.29 -22.74
N GLY A 416 -7.44 -12.20 -21.59
CA GLY A 416 -7.63 -13.07 -20.43
C GLY A 416 -8.14 -12.36 -19.18
N SER A 417 -8.34 -11.04 -19.22
CA SER A 417 -8.75 -10.24 -18.06
C SER A 417 -10.27 -10.23 -17.90
N MET A 418 -10.75 -10.41 -16.66
CA MET A 418 -12.20 -10.30 -16.38
C MET A 418 -12.76 -8.88 -16.58
N TRP A 419 -11.90 -7.86 -16.51
CA TRP A 419 -12.27 -6.46 -16.63
C TRP A 419 -12.39 -5.99 -18.07
N TRP A 420 -11.85 -6.75 -19.02
CA TRP A 420 -11.85 -6.36 -20.42
C TRP A 420 -13.25 -6.24 -20.99
N GLU A 421 -14.15 -7.18 -20.70
CA GLU A 421 -15.55 -7.10 -21.14
C GLU A 421 -16.26 -5.87 -20.56
N VAL A 422 -15.96 -5.51 -19.31
CA VAL A 422 -16.53 -4.34 -18.63
C VAL A 422 -16.08 -3.04 -19.28
N PHE A 423 -14.77 -2.87 -19.49
CA PHE A 423 -14.22 -1.65 -20.07
C PHE A 423 -14.49 -1.52 -21.58
N MET A 424 -14.52 -2.63 -22.32
CA MET A 424 -14.74 -2.60 -23.77
C MET A 424 -16.20 -2.46 -24.15
N LYS A 425 -17.12 -3.08 -23.40
CA LYS A 425 -18.55 -2.85 -23.62
C LYS A 425 -18.89 -1.37 -23.41
N SER A 426 -18.29 -0.74 -22.40
CA SER A 426 -18.41 0.71 -22.17
C SER A 426 -17.77 1.54 -23.30
N HIS A 427 -16.59 1.17 -23.81
CA HIS A 427 -15.94 1.88 -24.93
C HIS A 427 -16.76 1.83 -26.22
N ALA A 428 -17.29 0.66 -26.61
CA ALA A 428 -18.02 0.52 -27.88
C ALA A 428 -19.34 1.31 -27.91
N GLU A 429 -20.01 1.45 -26.76
CA GLU A 429 -21.27 2.19 -26.66
C GLU A 429 -21.06 3.72 -26.57
N THR A 430 -19.83 4.20 -26.30
CA THR A 430 -19.56 5.63 -26.00
C THR A 430 -18.32 6.24 -26.64
N ALA A 431 -17.68 5.51 -27.56
CA ALA A 431 -16.53 6.00 -28.34
C ALA A 431 -16.79 7.37 -28.99
N ASP A 432 -18.03 7.61 -29.43
CA ASP A 432 -18.45 8.84 -30.10
C ASP A 432 -18.26 10.12 -29.25
N PHE A 433 -18.25 10.03 -27.91
CA PHE A 433 -18.04 11.19 -27.03
C PHE A 433 -16.59 11.36 -26.59
N PHE A 434 -15.90 10.23 -26.40
CA PHE A 434 -14.58 10.19 -25.78
C PHE A 434 -13.42 10.20 -26.79
N GLU A 435 -13.69 9.88 -28.05
CA GLU A 435 -12.72 9.84 -29.15
C GLU A 435 -13.00 10.94 -30.20
N ASP A 436 -13.87 11.90 -29.88
CA ASP A 436 -14.20 13.03 -30.76
C ASP A 436 -13.14 14.15 -30.70
N ASP A 437 -12.15 14.04 -31.60
CA ASP A 437 -11.05 14.99 -31.75
C ASP A 437 -11.33 16.10 -32.79
N ARG A 438 -12.59 16.31 -33.21
CA ARG A 438 -12.91 17.34 -34.23
C ARG A 438 -12.43 18.73 -33.78
N PRO A 439 -11.90 19.58 -34.66
CA PRO A 439 -11.58 20.96 -34.29
C PRO A 439 -12.87 21.77 -34.03
N GLY A 440 -12.72 22.87 -33.31
CA GLY A 440 -13.76 23.87 -33.21
C GLY A 440 -14.77 23.66 -32.07
N ARG A 441 -15.77 24.55 -32.04
CA ARG A 441 -16.88 24.57 -31.06
C ARG A 441 -18.07 23.68 -31.41
N VAL A 442 -18.03 22.97 -32.54
CA VAL A 442 -19.12 22.08 -32.97
C VAL A 442 -19.37 21.02 -31.88
N ALA A 443 -20.64 20.84 -31.52
CA ALA A 443 -21.10 19.92 -30.47
C ALA A 443 -20.52 20.19 -29.06
N ILE A 444 -20.07 21.42 -28.77
CA ILE A 444 -19.72 21.89 -27.43
C ILE A 444 -20.80 22.85 -26.95
N HIS A 445 -21.18 22.78 -25.67
CA HIS A 445 -22.16 23.70 -25.08
C HIS A 445 -21.71 25.16 -25.31
N PRO A 446 -22.54 26.03 -25.92
CA PRO A 446 -22.12 27.36 -26.34
C PRO A 446 -21.50 28.20 -25.22
N GLY A 447 -22.14 28.20 -24.04
CA GLY A 447 -21.62 28.92 -22.88
C GLY A 447 -20.27 28.38 -22.38
N LEU A 448 -20.05 27.06 -22.46
CA LEU A 448 -18.76 26.47 -22.07
C LEU A 448 -17.68 26.76 -23.12
N ALA A 449 -18.04 26.76 -24.40
CA ALA A 449 -17.14 27.13 -25.48
C ALA A 449 -16.69 28.59 -25.36
N ASP A 450 -17.61 29.51 -25.07
CA ASP A 450 -17.30 30.94 -24.89
C ASP A 450 -16.45 31.16 -23.62
N LEU A 451 -16.81 30.50 -22.50
CA LEU A 451 -16.04 30.51 -21.26
C LEU A 451 -14.58 30.07 -21.47
N CYS A 452 -14.38 29.02 -22.26
CA CYS A 452 -13.08 28.41 -22.51
C CYS A 452 -12.31 29.05 -23.67
N GLY A 453 -12.85 30.09 -24.31
CA GLY A 453 -12.25 30.74 -25.47
C GLY A 453 -12.09 29.81 -26.68
N ILE A 454 -13.00 28.85 -26.85
CA ILE A 454 -12.96 27.86 -27.94
C ILE A 454 -13.59 28.47 -29.20
N ASP A 455 -12.77 28.74 -30.20
CA ASP A 455 -13.19 29.13 -31.55
C ASP A 455 -13.21 27.94 -32.52
N ASP A 456 -13.55 28.18 -33.79
CA ASP A 456 -13.64 27.15 -34.83
C ASP A 456 -12.30 26.48 -35.19
N THR A 457 -11.17 27.09 -34.80
CA THR A 457 -9.82 26.58 -35.07
C THR A 457 -9.21 25.85 -33.88
N THR A 458 -9.84 25.96 -32.71
CA THR A 458 -9.33 25.41 -31.46
C THR A 458 -9.35 23.89 -31.48
N THR A 459 -8.30 23.27 -30.94
CA THR A 459 -8.13 21.82 -30.84
C THR A 459 -7.64 21.44 -29.44
N ALA A 460 -7.67 20.15 -29.13
CA ALA A 460 -7.11 19.60 -27.88
C ALA A 460 -5.61 19.88 -27.70
N LYS A 461 -4.89 20.17 -28.79
CA LYS A 461 -3.47 20.55 -28.76
C LYS A 461 -3.24 22.04 -28.49
N THR A 462 -4.20 22.89 -28.86
CA THR A 462 -4.05 24.35 -28.74
C THR A 462 -4.72 24.92 -27.49
N SER A 463 -5.67 24.19 -26.89
CA SER A 463 -6.35 24.60 -25.66
C SER A 463 -6.53 23.42 -24.70
N PRO A 464 -6.12 23.55 -23.42
CA PRO A 464 -6.29 22.50 -22.43
C PRO A 464 -7.76 22.28 -22.04
N TYR A 465 -8.66 23.21 -22.40
CA TYR A 465 -10.09 23.13 -22.09
C TYR A 465 -10.90 22.44 -23.18
N HIS A 466 -10.36 22.29 -24.39
CA HIS A 466 -11.11 21.82 -25.55
C HIS A 466 -11.65 20.39 -25.38
N ALA A 467 -10.77 19.44 -25.02
CA ALA A 467 -11.19 18.05 -24.82
C ALA A 467 -12.13 17.91 -23.59
N PRO A 468 -11.81 18.49 -22.42
CA PRO A 468 -12.72 18.44 -21.26
C PRO A 468 -14.10 19.04 -21.54
N ALA A 469 -14.19 20.21 -22.17
CA ALA A 469 -15.47 20.87 -22.47
C ALA A 469 -16.33 20.03 -23.44
N ARG A 470 -15.71 19.37 -24.41
CA ARG A 470 -16.41 18.49 -25.34
C ARG A 470 -16.93 17.23 -24.67
N ILE A 471 -16.06 16.51 -23.94
CA ILE A 471 -16.44 15.29 -23.24
C ILE A 471 -17.59 15.61 -22.28
N LEU A 472 -17.47 16.68 -21.51
CA LEU A 472 -18.51 17.14 -20.59
C LEU A 472 -19.83 17.45 -21.31
N THR A 473 -19.78 18.11 -22.47
CA THR A 473 -20.99 18.36 -23.29
C THR A 473 -21.68 17.06 -23.68
N GLY A 474 -20.92 16.04 -24.09
CA GLY A 474 -21.46 14.71 -24.37
C GLY A 474 -22.11 14.09 -23.13
N LEU A 475 -21.45 14.16 -21.97
CA LEU A 475 -21.96 13.60 -20.71
C LEU A 475 -23.25 14.31 -20.23
N LEU A 476 -23.39 15.61 -20.46
CA LEU A 476 -24.60 16.37 -20.13
C LEU A 476 -25.83 15.95 -20.95
N SER A 477 -25.63 15.29 -22.10
CA SER A 477 -26.75 14.78 -22.91
C SER A 477 -27.32 13.46 -22.39
N LEU A 478 -26.66 12.83 -21.43
CA LEU A 478 -27.08 11.57 -20.82
C LEU A 478 -28.18 11.78 -19.77
N GLU A 479 -28.96 10.74 -19.51
CA GLU A 479 -29.89 10.74 -18.38
C GLU A 479 -29.10 10.89 -17.07
N ARG A 480 -29.45 11.91 -16.27
CA ARG A 480 -28.88 12.12 -14.92
C ARG A 480 -29.26 10.94 -14.04
N GLY A 481 -28.30 10.44 -13.28
CA GLY A 481 -28.51 9.29 -12.43
C GLY A 481 -27.45 8.21 -12.58
N VAL A 482 -27.64 7.17 -11.78
CA VAL A 482 -26.63 6.15 -11.54
C VAL A 482 -26.35 5.24 -12.74
N ARG A 483 -27.27 5.17 -13.71
CA ARG A 483 -27.09 4.39 -14.96
C ARG A 483 -25.95 4.93 -15.82
N SER A 484 -25.67 6.22 -15.73
CA SER A 484 -24.63 6.91 -16.49
C SER A 484 -23.29 6.98 -15.75
N PHE A 485 -23.21 6.42 -14.53
CA PHE A 485 -22.05 6.51 -13.64
C PHE A 485 -20.72 6.05 -14.29
N ALA A 486 -20.74 4.92 -15.01
CA ALA A 486 -19.55 4.40 -15.68
C ALA A 486 -18.98 5.38 -16.72
N LEU A 487 -19.83 6.22 -17.31
CA LEU A 487 -19.45 7.22 -18.29
C LEU A 487 -18.95 8.50 -17.61
N TYR A 488 -19.60 8.92 -16.52
CA TYR A 488 -19.13 10.05 -15.73
C TYR A 488 -17.73 9.81 -15.16
N THR A 489 -17.44 8.61 -14.67
CA THR A 489 -16.09 8.23 -14.22
C THR A 489 -15.06 8.14 -15.35
N GLY A 490 -15.50 8.03 -16.60
CA GLY A 490 -14.62 8.10 -17.77
C GLY A 490 -13.98 9.47 -18.01
N PHE A 491 -14.55 10.55 -17.47
CA PHE A 491 -14.06 11.92 -17.62
C PHE A 491 -12.66 12.10 -17.00
N MET A 492 -12.49 11.72 -15.73
CA MET A 492 -11.26 11.93 -14.96
C MET A 492 -10.05 11.22 -15.57
N GLY A 493 -10.23 10.01 -16.11
CA GLY A 493 -9.15 9.25 -16.74
C GLY A 493 -8.63 9.90 -18.04
N ARG A 494 -9.36 10.84 -18.62
CA ARG A 494 -9.02 11.51 -19.89
C ARG A 494 -8.50 12.93 -19.71
N LEU A 495 -8.53 13.46 -18.49
CA LEU A 495 -7.91 14.76 -18.19
C LEU A 495 -6.40 14.67 -18.37
N LEU A 496 -5.83 15.67 -19.04
CA LEU A 496 -4.40 15.76 -19.33
C LEU A 496 -3.68 16.66 -18.29
N PRO A 497 -2.36 16.49 -18.10
CA PRO A 497 -1.59 17.27 -17.12
C PRO A 497 -1.76 18.79 -17.25
N GLU A 498 -1.93 19.30 -18.48
CA GLU A 498 -2.12 20.72 -18.76
C GLU A 498 -3.43 21.25 -18.18
N PHE A 499 -4.50 20.44 -18.15
CA PHE A 499 -5.76 20.81 -17.52
C PHE A 499 -5.64 20.79 -15.99
N PHE A 500 -4.96 19.80 -15.42
CA PHE A 500 -4.66 19.77 -13.98
C PHE A 500 -3.84 20.99 -13.54
N ALA A 501 -2.89 21.44 -14.37
CA ALA A 501 -2.15 22.66 -14.11
C ALA A 501 -3.06 23.90 -14.04
N LYS A 502 -4.14 23.95 -14.85
CA LYS A 502 -5.16 25.01 -14.78
C LYS A 502 -6.00 24.94 -13.52
N LEU A 503 -6.39 23.74 -13.07
CA LEU A 503 -7.04 23.57 -11.78
C LEU A 503 -6.15 24.03 -10.62
N MET A 504 -4.87 23.69 -10.64
CA MET A 504 -3.91 24.15 -9.62
C MET A 504 -3.69 25.66 -9.65
N GLN A 505 -3.76 26.28 -10.82
CA GLN A 505 -3.75 27.74 -10.98
C GLN A 505 -5.08 28.40 -10.55
N LYS A 506 -6.06 27.61 -10.11
CA LYS A 506 -7.40 28.07 -9.71
C LYS A 506 -8.09 28.86 -10.83
N ASP A 507 -7.82 28.45 -12.06
CA ASP A 507 -8.29 29.12 -13.27
C ASP A 507 -9.81 28.93 -13.45
N PRO A 508 -10.61 30.02 -13.56
CA PRO A 508 -12.08 29.91 -13.51
C PRO A 508 -12.71 28.96 -14.53
N PRO A 509 -12.33 28.95 -15.83
CA PRO A 509 -12.83 27.97 -16.78
C PRO A 509 -12.61 26.51 -16.36
N ALA A 510 -11.42 26.19 -15.82
CA ALA A 510 -11.14 24.84 -15.33
C ALA A 510 -12.00 24.47 -14.12
N LEU A 511 -12.16 25.39 -13.16
CA LEU A 511 -12.98 25.18 -11.97
C LEU A 511 -14.45 24.95 -12.32
N ILE A 512 -14.99 25.68 -13.30
CA ILE A 512 -16.37 25.53 -13.76
C ILE A 512 -16.57 24.19 -14.48
N LEU A 513 -15.64 23.79 -15.36
CA LEU A 513 -15.72 22.47 -16.00
C LEU A 513 -15.69 21.34 -14.96
N LEU A 514 -14.85 21.46 -13.93
CA LEU A 514 -14.80 20.51 -12.83
C LEU A 514 -16.10 20.51 -12.01
N SER A 515 -16.67 21.67 -11.68
CA SER A 515 -17.89 21.76 -10.88
C SER A 515 -19.10 21.18 -11.60
N TRP A 516 -19.19 21.34 -12.93
CA TRP A 516 -20.24 20.70 -13.73
C TRP A 516 -20.11 19.17 -13.75
N TRP A 517 -18.90 18.65 -13.88
CA TRP A 517 -18.67 17.22 -13.75
C TRP A 517 -19.01 16.71 -12.34
N LEU A 518 -18.64 17.45 -11.30
CA LEU A 518 -19.00 17.12 -9.91
C LEU A 518 -20.52 17.13 -9.72
N GLY A 519 -21.27 18.03 -10.38
CA GLY A 519 -22.73 18.03 -10.36
C GLY A 519 -23.34 16.76 -10.98
N LEU A 520 -22.80 16.30 -12.11
CA LEU A 520 -23.19 15.03 -12.71
C LEU A 520 -22.88 13.83 -11.80
N MET A 521 -21.71 13.83 -11.17
CA MET A 521 -21.31 12.81 -10.20
C MET A 521 -22.22 12.83 -8.98
N TYR A 522 -22.57 13.99 -8.45
CA TYR A 522 -23.47 14.14 -7.30
C TYR A 522 -24.85 13.54 -7.57
N GLY A 523 -25.42 13.79 -8.75
CA GLY A 523 -26.68 13.21 -9.19
C GLY A 523 -26.67 11.69 -9.39
N THR A 524 -25.54 10.99 -9.15
CA THR A 524 -25.51 9.52 -9.11
C THR A 524 -25.90 8.93 -7.76
N GLU A 525 -26.01 9.77 -6.72
CA GLU A 525 -26.40 9.38 -5.35
C GLU A 525 -25.48 8.32 -4.72
N MET A 526 -24.23 8.27 -5.17
CA MET A 526 -23.22 7.38 -4.61
C MET A 526 -22.74 7.90 -3.26
N TYR A 527 -22.83 7.07 -2.21
CA TYR A 527 -22.51 7.45 -0.83
C TYR A 527 -21.13 8.11 -0.65
N TRP A 528 -20.15 7.69 -1.43
CA TRP A 528 -18.76 8.18 -1.36
C TRP A 528 -18.52 9.43 -2.23
N VAL A 529 -19.48 9.80 -3.09
CA VAL A 529 -19.41 10.99 -3.94
C VAL A 529 -20.03 12.20 -3.24
N GLU A 530 -21.16 11.99 -2.57
CA GLU A 530 -22.05 13.04 -2.06
C GLU A 530 -21.30 14.15 -1.31
N THR A 531 -20.58 13.80 -0.25
CA THR A 531 -19.92 14.77 0.63
C THR A 531 -18.84 15.57 -0.10
N ARG A 532 -18.01 14.89 -0.91
CA ARG A 532 -16.94 15.53 -1.69
C ARG A 532 -17.52 16.46 -2.74
N ALA A 533 -18.44 15.98 -3.58
CA ALA A 533 -18.97 16.78 -4.66
C ALA A 533 -19.71 18.02 -4.14
N ARG A 534 -20.54 17.89 -3.09
CA ARG A 534 -21.19 19.05 -2.45
C ARG A 534 -20.18 20.04 -1.87
N SER A 535 -19.13 19.53 -1.21
CA SER A 535 -18.09 20.35 -0.59
C SER A 535 -17.30 21.14 -1.63
N GLU A 536 -16.82 20.49 -2.68
CA GLU A 536 -16.02 21.12 -3.73
C GLU A 536 -16.85 22.09 -4.60
N ILE A 537 -18.11 21.76 -4.93
CA ILE A 537 -19.00 22.70 -5.67
C ILE A 537 -19.24 23.96 -4.84
N THR A 538 -19.50 23.80 -3.54
CA THR A 538 -19.67 24.93 -2.61
C THR A 538 -18.40 25.78 -2.53
N ALA A 539 -17.24 25.13 -2.36
CA ALA A 539 -15.95 25.80 -2.27
C ALA A 539 -15.61 26.59 -3.54
N ILE A 540 -15.79 25.98 -4.72
CA ILE A 540 -15.61 26.64 -6.02
C ILE A 540 -16.55 27.83 -6.16
N THR A 541 -17.82 27.69 -5.74
CA THR A 541 -18.78 28.80 -5.76
C THR A 541 -18.31 29.97 -4.91
N TRP A 542 -17.83 29.71 -3.70
CA TRP A 542 -17.29 30.74 -2.80
C TRP A 542 -16.02 31.38 -3.33
N TYR A 543 -15.12 30.58 -3.91
CA TYR A 543 -13.85 31.06 -4.46
C TYR A 543 -14.05 31.99 -5.66
N LEU A 544 -14.95 31.63 -6.58
CA LEU A 544 -15.24 32.44 -7.78
C LEU A 544 -15.92 33.77 -7.45
N GLY A 545 -16.79 33.78 -6.44
CA GLY A 545 -17.49 34.99 -5.99
C GLY A 545 -18.51 35.53 -7.01
N GLU A 546 -18.77 36.84 -6.93
CA GLU A 546 -19.77 37.51 -7.76
C GLU A 546 -19.40 37.53 -9.25
N GLY A 547 -20.41 37.35 -10.12
CA GLY A 547 -20.26 37.40 -11.59
C GLY A 547 -20.16 36.04 -12.28
N TRP A 548 -20.14 34.95 -11.51
CA TRP A 548 -20.07 33.56 -12.02
C TRP A 548 -21.35 32.76 -11.79
N GLU A 549 -22.42 33.42 -11.33
CA GLU A 549 -23.66 32.77 -10.89
C GLU A 549 -24.34 31.98 -12.00
N GLU A 550 -24.33 32.49 -13.23
CA GLU A 550 -24.92 31.79 -14.37
C GLU A 550 -24.18 30.48 -14.68
N PHE A 551 -22.85 30.51 -14.68
CA PHE A 551 -22.03 29.32 -14.91
C PHE A 551 -22.11 28.32 -13.77
N MET A 552 -22.33 28.77 -12.54
CA MET A 552 -22.49 27.90 -11.37
C MET A 552 -23.94 27.47 -11.13
N ARG A 553 -24.89 27.84 -11.99
CA ARG A 553 -26.31 27.46 -11.86
C ARG A 553 -26.49 25.94 -11.91
N PHE A 554 -25.99 25.29 -12.96
CA PHE A 554 -26.17 23.85 -13.16
C PHE A 554 -25.62 22.99 -11.99
N PRO A 555 -24.37 23.19 -11.52
CA PRO A 555 -23.86 22.44 -10.37
C PRO A 555 -24.68 22.64 -9.09
N ARG A 556 -25.19 23.86 -8.85
CA ARG A 556 -26.03 24.15 -7.67
C ARG A 556 -27.40 23.51 -7.77
N GLU A 557 -28.04 23.58 -8.94
CA GLU A 557 -29.32 22.89 -9.19
C GLU A 557 -29.20 21.38 -8.97
N CYS A 558 -28.07 20.76 -9.34
CA CYS A 558 -27.84 19.34 -9.06
C CYS A 558 -27.81 19.02 -7.56
N ILE A 559 -27.37 19.96 -6.70
CA ILE A 559 -27.39 19.80 -5.24
C ILE A 559 -28.81 20.02 -4.71
N GLU A 560 -29.45 21.11 -5.13
CA GLU A 560 -30.80 21.50 -4.67
C GLU A 560 -31.87 20.46 -5.07
N ASP A 561 -31.82 19.93 -6.30
CA ASP A 561 -32.72 18.90 -6.80
C ASP A 561 -32.73 17.67 -5.88
N TYR A 562 -31.55 17.28 -5.37
CA TYR A 562 -31.39 16.13 -4.48
C TYR A 562 -31.88 16.44 -3.06
N GLU A 563 -31.48 17.57 -2.49
CA GLU A 563 -31.90 17.95 -1.13
C GLU A 563 -33.43 18.05 -1.04
N ASN A 564 -34.09 18.56 -2.08
CA ASN A 564 -35.54 18.62 -2.17
C ASN A 564 -36.20 17.23 -2.32
N ALA A 565 -35.55 16.28 -2.99
CA ALA A 565 -36.03 14.90 -3.12
C ALA A 565 -35.90 14.08 -1.82
N CYS A 566 -34.97 14.46 -0.92
CA CYS A 566 -34.72 13.78 0.35
C CYS A 566 -35.60 14.27 1.52
N ILE A 567 -36.40 15.33 1.34
CA ILE A 567 -37.38 15.77 2.35
C ILE A 567 -38.64 14.91 2.20
N PRO A 568 -38.99 14.03 3.17
CA PRO A 568 -40.24 13.30 3.11
C PRO A 568 -41.43 14.26 3.23
N GLU A 569 -42.44 14.10 2.36
CA GLU A 569 -43.75 14.78 2.47
C GLU A 569 -44.46 14.48 3.80
#